data_AF-A0A221P7Y2-F1
#
_entry.id   AF-A0A221P7Y2-F1
#
_cell.length_a   1.000
_cell.length_b   1.000
_cell.length_c   1.000
_cell.angle_alpha   90.00
_cell.angle_beta   90.00
_cell.angle_gamma   90.00
#
_symmetry.space_group_name_H-M   'P 1'
#
loop_
_entity.id
_entity.type
_entity.pdbx_description
1 polymer ?
#
loop_
_entity_poly.entity_id
_entity_poly.type
_entity_poly.pdbx_seq_one_letter_code
_entity_poly.pdbx_strand_id
1 'polypeptide(L)' 'MSPDLASHGSTRSAAELNAAIRALWSHPAVPLSAEQRAEYRRLLAELQQAERGGVTTAA' A
#
# COMPACT_ATOMS: atom_id res chain seq x y z
N MET A 1 -8.77 20.66 -12.64
CA MET A 1 -7.94 19.45 -12.72
C MET A 1 -6.81 19.62 -11.73
N SER A 2 -6.93 19.04 -10.54
CA SER A 2 -5.90 19.14 -9.50
C SER A 2 -4.80 18.12 -9.79
N PRO A 3 -3.52 18.52 -9.91
CA PRO A 3 -2.43 17.59 -9.77
C PRO A 3 -2.22 17.41 -8.28
N ASP A 4 -2.75 16.32 -7.71
CA ASP A 4 -2.35 15.93 -6.37
C ASP A 4 -0.92 15.39 -6.47
N LEU A 5 0.02 16.30 -6.19
CA LEU A 5 1.45 16.05 -6.04
C LEU A 5 1.65 15.18 -4.80
N ALA A 6 1.27 13.90 -4.88
CA ALA A 6 1.65 12.91 -3.88
C ALA A 6 3.14 12.63 -4.06
N SER A 7 3.93 13.44 -3.35
CA SER A 7 5.35 13.34 -3.09
C SER A 7 5.93 11.93 -3.31
N HIS A 8 6.54 11.70 -4.47
CA HIS A 8 7.35 10.52 -4.78
C HIS A 8 8.69 10.47 -4.01
N GLY A 9 8.78 11.12 -2.84
CA GLY A 9 10.03 11.35 -2.12
C GLY A 9 10.00 11.01 -0.63
N SER A 10 8.84 10.71 -0.05
CA SER A 10 8.72 10.22 1.32
C SER A 10 8.24 8.79 1.28
N THR A 11 8.91 7.92 2.02
CA THR A 11 8.51 6.53 2.28
C THR A 11 6.99 6.45 2.45
N ARG A 12 6.31 5.68 1.59
CA ARG A 12 4.84 5.55 1.66
C ARG A 12 4.42 5.20 3.08
N SER A 13 3.44 5.92 3.60
CA SER A 13 2.87 5.65 4.91
C SER A 13 2.08 4.33 4.90
N ALA A 14 1.91 3.70 6.07
CA ALA A 14 1.09 2.49 6.20
C ALA A 14 -0.33 2.66 5.64
N ALA A 15 -0.92 3.86 5.77
CA ALA A 15 -2.23 4.19 5.19
C ALA A 15 -2.22 4.17 3.64
N GLU A 16 -1.17 4.69 3.01
CA GLU A 16 -1.04 4.70 1.55
C GLU A 16 -0.81 3.29 1.00
N LEU A 17 0.00 2.49 1.70
CA LEU A 17 0.22 1.08 1.36
C LEU A 17 -1.08 0.28 1.48
N ASN A 18 -1.89 0.50 2.52
CA ASN A 18 -3.20 -0.12 2.65
C ASN A 18 -4.17 0.31 1.54
N ALA A 19 -4.15 1.58 1.12
CA ALA A 19 -4.96 2.05 0.00
C ALA A 19 -4.52 1.39 -1.33
N ALA A 20 -3.22 1.29 -1.58
CA ALA A 20 -2.67 0.61 -2.76
C ALA A 20 -3.03 -0.89 -2.77
N ILE A 21 -2.94 -1.57 -1.62
CA ILE A 21 -3.36 -2.96 -1.47
C ILE A 21 -4.84 -3.11 -1.83
N ARG A 22 -5.72 -2.24 -1.32
CA ARG A 22 -7.16 -2.28 -1.62
C ARG A 22 -7.44 -2.01 -3.10
N ALA A 23 -6.68 -1.12 -3.73
CA ALA A 23 -6.82 -0.80 -5.15
C ALA A 23 -6.52 -1.99 -6.07
N LEU A 24 -5.77 -3.01 -5.62
CA LEU A 24 -5.58 -4.25 -6.38
C LEU A 24 -6.89 -5.03 -6.59
N TRP A 25 -7.87 -4.89 -5.69
CA TRP A 25 -9.18 -5.49 -5.84
C TRP A 25 -10.16 -4.53 -6.51
N SER A 26 -10.23 -4.62 -7.85
CA SER A 26 -11.27 -3.90 -8.61
C SER A 26 -12.68 -4.46 -8.36
N HIS A 27 -12.80 -5.72 -7.92
CA HIS A 27 -14.08 -6.33 -7.59
C HIS A 27 -13.91 -7.42 -6.51
N PRO A 28 -14.78 -7.48 -5.48
CA PRO A 28 -14.61 -8.40 -4.35
C PRO A 28 -14.70 -9.89 -4.74
N ALA A 29 -15.33 -10.23 -5.86
CA ALA A 29 -15.45 -11.60 -6.35
C ALA A 29 -14.34 -12.01 -7.35
N VAL A 30 -13.45 -11.09 -7.74
CA VAL A 30 -12.38 -11.38 -8.72
C VAL A 30 -11.07 -11.69 -7.98
N PRO A 31 -10.47 -12.87 -8.21
CA PRO A 31 -9.17 -13.19 -7.65
C PRO A 31 -8.07 -12.34 -8.31
N LEU A 32 -7.04 -12.02 -7.53
CA LEU A 32 -5.85 -11.34 -8.04
C LEU A 32 -5.15 -12.18 -9.12
N SER A 33 -4.77 -11.54 -10.23
CA SER A 33 -3.89 -12.14 -11.23
C SER A 33 -2.51 -12.45 -10.64
N ALA A 34 -1.71 -13.26 -11.36
CA ALA A 34 -0.35 -13.58 -10.92
C ALA A 34 0.53 -12.32 -10.75
N GLU A 35 0.34 -11.32 -11.63
CA GLU A 35 1.02 -10.02 -11.56
C GLU A 35 0.56 -9.21 -10.34
N GLN A 36 -0.76 -9.10 -10.13
CA GLN A 36 -1.31 -8.40 -8.97
C GLN A 36 -0.91 -9.09 -7.65
N ARG A 37 -0.78 -10.43 -7.63
CA ARG A 37 -0.24 -11.17 -6.48
C ARG A 37 1.23 -10.89 -6.22
N ALA A 38 2.04 -10.65 -7.25
CA ALA A 38 3.42 -10.23 -7.07
C ALA A 38 3.49 -8.83 -6.45
N GLU A 39 2.65 -7.91 -6.93
CA GLU A 39 2.56 -6.56 -6.40
C GLU A 39 2.02 -6.53 -4.96
N TYR A 40 0.98 -7.31 -4.67
CA TYR A 40 0.44 -7.47 -3.32
C TYR A 40 1.52 -7.91 -2.32
N ARG A 41 2.37 -8.86 -2.70
CA ARG A 41 3.49 -9.32 -1.85
C ARG A 41 4.52 -8.23 -1.59
N ARG A 42 4.83 -7.39 -2.59
CA ARG A 42 5.73 -6.24 -2.42
C ARG A 42 5.13 -5.21 -1.46
N LEU A 43 3.88 -4.82 -1.69
CA LEU A 43 3.16 -3.87 -0.84
C LEU A 43 3.02 -4.36 0.61
N LEU A 44 2.80 -5.67 0.82
CA LEU A 44 2.80 -6.26 2.17
C LEU A 44 4.17 -6.18 2.85
N ALA A 45 5.25 -6.44 2.12
CA ALA A 45 6.60 -6.34 2.67
C ALA A 45 6.92 -4.89 3.06
N GLU A 46 6.58 -3.93 2.19
CA GLU A 46 6.70 -2.49 2.49
C GLU A 46 5.85 -2.10 3.71
N LEU A 47 4.61 -2.62 3.80
CA LEU A 47 3.71 -2.33 4.92
C LEU A 47 4.29 -2.84 6.24
N GLN A 48 4.84 -4.05 6.27
CA GLN A 48 5.49 -4.57 7.47
C GLN A 48 6.68 -3.72 7.91
N GLN A 49 7.46 -3.18 6.97
CA GLN A 49 8.57 -2.29 7.33
C GLN A 49 8.07 -0.93 7.81
N ALA A 50 7.02 -0.38 7.18
CA ALA A 50 6.40 0.87 7.60
C ALA A 50 5.76 0.76 8.99
N GLU A 51 5.10 -0.37 9.30
CA GLU A 51 4.57 -0.65 10.63
C GLU A 51 5.69 -0.78 11.65
N ARG A 52 6.75 -1.56 11.37
CA ARG A 52 7.90 -1.69 12.28
C ARG A 52 8.64 -0.37 12.54
N GLY A 53 8.71 0.52 11.55
CA GLY A 53 9.28 1.87 11.71
C GLY A 53 8.30 2.88 12.34
N GLY A 54 7.00 2.62 12.29
CA GLY A 54 5.92 3.50 12.75
C GLY A 54 5.28 3.13 14.10
N VAL A 55 5.63 1.99 14.70
CA VAL A 55 5.16 1.52 16.04
C VAL A 55 5.69 2.38 17.21
N THR A 56 6.16 3.60 16.95
CA THR A 56 6.51 4.58 17.99
C THR A 56 5.32 5.42 18.47
N THR A 57 4.15 5.35 17.81
CA THR A 57 2.97 6.12 18.27
C THR A 57 1.68 5.33 18.13
N ALA A 58 1.38 4.51 19.13
CA ALA A 58 0.01 4.19 19.51
C ALA A 58 -0.07 4.31 21.05
N ALA A 59 -0.77 5.34 21.50
CA ALA A 59 -1.06 5.68 22.89
C ALA A 59 -2.04 4.69 23.54
#